data_AF-A0A699Q5D7-F1
#
_entry.id   AF-A0A699Q5D7-F1
#
_cell.length_a   1.000
_cell.length_b   1.000
_cell.length_c   1.000
_cell.angle_alpha   90.00
_cell.angle_beta   90.00
_cell.angle_gamma   90.00
#
_symmetry.space_group_name_H-M   'P 1'
#
loop_
_entity.id
_entity.type
_entity.pdbx_description
1 polymer ?
#
loop_
_entity_poly.entity_id
_entity_poly.type
_entity_poly.pdbx_seq_one_letter_code
_entity_poly.pdbx_strand_id
1 'polypeptide(L)' 'TQFDLHPHMKSDRWPQIYAGIQQHLQKIYNGKKAALKERYWVPKEDESYDLERIRRGHLSHISKADWDAQLAF' A
#
# COMPACT_ATOMS: atom_id res chain seq x y z
N THR A 1 25.09 -6.56 -0.41
CA THR A 1 25.01 -7.96 -0.89
C THR A 1 23.58 -8.24 -1.28
N GLN A 2 23.33 -8.69 -2.51
CA GLN A 2 22.00 -9.05 -2.97
C GLN A 2 21.65 -10.44 -2.43
N PHE A 3 20.46 -10.58 -1.84
CA PHE A 3 19.97 -11.87 -1.37
C PHE A 3 19.41 -12.65 -2.57
N ASP A 4 19.97 -13.82 -2.88
CA ASP A 4 19.45 -14.69 -3.93
C ASP A 4 18.33 -15.59 -3.38
N LEU A 5 17.13 -15.41 -3.93
CA LEU A 5 15.93 -16.12 -3.49
C LEU A 5 15.78 -17.51 -4.14
N HIS A 6 16.45 -17.75 -5.27
CA HIS A 6 16.28 -18.99 -6.06
C HIS A 6 16.47 -20.30 -5.28
N PRO A 7 17.51 -20.48 -4.46
CA PRO A 7 17.68 -21.73 -3.71
C PRO A 7 16.57 -21.92 -2.66
N HIS A 8 16.02 -20.84 -2.12
CA HIS A 8 14.97 -20.87 -1.11
C HIS A 8 13.59 -21.21 -1.69
N MET A 9 13.34 -20.85 -2.95
CA MET A 9 12.11 -21.21 -3.67
C MET A 9 11.96 -22.72 -3.91
N LYS A 10 13.08 -23.46 -3.92
CA LYS A 10 13.11 -24.91 -4.13
C LYS A 10 13.11 -25.72 -2.83
N SER A 11 13.09 -25.05 -1.69
CA SER A 11 13.10 -25.70 -0.37
C SER A 11 11.69 -26.00 0.11
N ASP A 12 11.53 -27.05 0.92
CA ASP A 12 10.28 -27.35 1.64
C ASP A 12 9.80 -26.19 2.54
N ARG A 13 10.70 -25.26 2.88
CA ARG A 13 10.39 -24.06 3.66
C ARG A 13 9.81 -22.91 2.81
N TRP A 14 9.74 -23.06 1.49
CA TRP A 14 9.25 -22.02 0.59
C TRP A 14 7.86 -21.47 0.97
N PRO A 15 6.85 -22.27 1.36
CA PRO A 15 5.54 -21.74 1.75
C PRO A 15 5.62 -20.76 2.93
N GLN A 16 6.48 -21.03 3.92
CA GLN A 16 6.66 -20.19 5.10
C GLN A 16 7.40 -18.89 4.75
N ILE A 17 8.43 -18.99 3.90
CA ILE A 17 9.19 -17.84 3.40
C ILE A 17 8.28 -16.93 2.57
N TYR A 18 7.50 -17.52 1.67
CA TYR A 18 6.55 -16.80 0.83
C TYR A 18 5.48 -16.08 1.68
N ALA A 19 4.90 -16.77 2.67
CA ALA A 19 3.95 -16.16 3.60
C ALA A 19 4.56 -14.97 4.36
N GLY A 20 5.80 -15.11 4.84
CA GLY A 20 6.53 -14.01 5.49
C GLY A 20 6.76 -12.81 4.56
N ILE A 21 7.13 -13.06 3.30
CA ILE A 21 7.29 -12.00 2.28
C ILE A 21 5.95 -11.29 2.05
N GLN A 22 4.86 -12.04 1.87
CA GLN A 22 3.53 -11.46 1.65
C GLN A 22 3.07 -10.64 2.85
N GLN A 23 3.25 -11.14 4.07
CA GLN A 23 2.93 -10.40 5.29
C GLN A 23 3.73 -9.10 5.40
N HIS A 24 5.02 -9.14 5.07
CA HIS A 24 5.87 -7.95 5.10
C HIS A 24 5.44 -6.91 4.07
N LEU A 25 5.18 -7.33 2.84
CA LEU A 25 4.68 -6.46 1.77
C LEU A 25 3.32 -5.86 2.12
N GLN A 26 2.40 -6.65 2.67
CA GLN A 26 1.11 -6.18 3.14
C GLN A 26 1.25 -5.14 4.25
N LYS A 27 2.17 -5.33 5.20
CA LYS A 27 2.45 -4.36 6.27
C LYS A 27 2.96 -3.04 5.71
N ILE A 28 3.88 -3.07 4.73
CA ILE A 28 4.37 -1.87 4.05
C ILE A 28 3.24 -1.17 3.32
N TYR A 29 2.43 -1.91 2.57
CA TYR A 29 1.29 -1.36 1.84
C TYR A 29 0.28 -0.71 2.79
N ASN A 30 -0.12 -1.40 3.84
CA ASN A 30 -1.07 -0.89 4.84
C ASN A 30 -0.51 0.34 5.57
N GLY A 31 0.78 0.34 5.91
CA GLY A 31 1.43 1.50 6.52
C GLY A 31 1.46 2.72 5.60
N LYS A 32 1.82 2.53 4.33
CA LYS A 32 1.77 3.61 3.32
C LYS A 32 0.34 4.10 3.10
N LYS A 33 -0.63 3.18 3.03
CA LYS A 33 -2.06 3.52 2.91
C LYS A 33 -2.52 4.35 4.11
N ALA A 34 -2.15 3.97 5.33
CA ALA A 34 -2.50 4.72 6.55
C ALA A 34 -1.90 6.13 6.55
N ALA A 35 -0.63 6.29 6.20
CA ALA A 35 0.02 7.60 6.11
C ALA A 35 -0.62 8.51 5.02
N LEU A 36 -1.04 7.93 3.90
CA LEU A 36 -1.78 8.66 2.86
C LEU A 36 -3.17 9.09 3.37
N LYS A 37 -3.89 8.22 4.07
CA LYS A 37 -5.16 8.59 4.71
C LYS A 37 -4.96 9.73 5.70
N GLU A 38 -4.00 9.65 6.62
CA GLU A 38 -3.73 10.71 7.59
C GLU A 38 -3.43 12.06 6.92
N ARG A 39 -2.69 12.04 5.80
CA ARG A 39 -2.28 13.27 5.10
C ARG A 39 -3.40 13.88 4.24
N TYR A 40 -4.25 13.06 3.62
CA TYR A 40 -5.21 13.53 2.62
C TYR A 40 -6.67 13.39 3.03
N TRP A 41 -7.00 12.43 3.90
CA TRP A 41 -8.34 12.22 4.45
C TRP A 41 -8.52 13.04 5.74
N VAL A 42 -8.37 14.36 5.64
CA VAL A 42 -8.77 15.27 6.71
C VAL A 42 -10.30 15.42 6.64
N PRO A 43 -11.06 14.98 7.67
CA PRO A 43 -12.50 15.16 7.69
C PRO A 43 -12.86 16.65 7.69
N LYS A 44 -13.98 16.99 7.06
CA LYS A 44 -14.64 18.29 7.23
C LYS A 44 -15.26 18.37 8.63
N GLU A 45 -15.78 19.54 8.99
CA GLU A 45 -16.45 19.79 10.27
C GLU A 45 -17.64 18.83 10.52
N ASP A 46 -18.20 18.23 9.48
CA ASP A 46 -19.30 17.26 9.52
C ASP A 46 -18.85 15.79 9.45
N GLU A 47 -17.56 15.51 9.68
CA GLU A 47 -16.93 14.19 9.54
C GLU A 47 -16.98 13.58 8.11
N SER A 48 -17.40 14.38 7.12
CA SER A 48 -17.41 13.99 5.72
C SER A 48 -16.03 14.15 5.07
N TYR A 49 -15.71 13.28 4.11
CA TYR A 49 -14.46 13.33 3.36
C TYR A 49 -14.66 13.95 1.97
N ASP A 50 -13.83 14.93 1.62
CA ASP A 50 -13.84 15.54 0.28
C ASP A 50 -13.04 14.70 -0.72
N LEU A 51 -13.70 13.70 -1.32
CA LEU A 51 -13.07 12.80 -2.29
C LEU A 51 -12.47 13.54 -3.49
N GLU A 52 -13.04 14.67 -3.91
CA GLU A 52 -12.52 15.47 -5.03
C GLU A 52 -11.27 16.26 -4.66
N ARG A 53 -11.17 16.73 -3.40
CA ARG A 53 -9.93 17.31 -2.87
C ARG A 53 -8.84 16.25 -2.69
N ILE A 54 -9.21 15.06 -2.24
CA ILE A 54 -8.30 13.91 -2.11
C ILE A 54 -7.78 13.50 -3.50
N ARG A 55 -8.66 13.37 -4.49
CA ARG A 55 -8.29 13.07 -5.89
C ARG A 55 -7.35 14.11 -6.49
N ARG A 56 -7.56 15.39 -6.19
CA ARG A 56 -6.67 16.49 -6.63
C ARG A 56 -5.31 16.51 -5.92
N GLY A 57 -5.22 15.95 -4.71
CA GLY A 57 -3.96 15.76 -3.97
C GLY A 57 -3.04 14.68 -4.54
N HIS A 58 -3.39 14.11 -5.70
CA HIS A 58 -2.65 13.09 -6.46
C HIS A 58 -1.14 13.31 -6.38
N LEU A 59 -0.42 12.33 -5.83
CA LEU A 59 1.04 12.36 -5.82
C LEU A 59 1.55 12.10 -7.24
N SER A 60 2.42 12.98 -7.73
CA SER A 60 3.02 12.89 -9.08
C SER A 60 3.75 11.58 -9.38
N HIS A 61 4.07 10.79 -8.36
CA HIS A 61 4.78 9.51 -8.49
C HIS A 61 3.88 8.27 -8.54
N ILE A 62 2.55 8.40 -8.44
CA ILE A 62 1.62 7.27 -8.63
C ILE A 62 0.79 7.50 -9.89
N SER A 63 0.43 6.45 -10.62
CA SER A 63 -0.52 6.62 -11.73
C SER A 63 -1.91 6.96 -11.18
N LYS A 64 -2.75 7.63 -11.98
CA LYS A 64 -4.14 7.91 -11.59
C LYS A 64 -4.92 6.62 -11.32
N ALA A 65 -4.67 5.57 -12.09
CA ALA A 65 -5.28 4.26 -11.90
C ALA A 65 -4.88 3.62 -10.56
N ASP A 66 -3.59 3.69 -10.19
CA ASP A 66 -3.11 3.18 -8.91
C ASP A 66 -3.64 4.01 -7.73
N TRP A 67 -3.84 5.31 -7.93
CA TRP A 67 -4.47 6.19 -6.94
C TRP A 67 -5.95 5.83 -6.73
N ASP A 68 -6.70 5.70 -7.82
CA ASP A 68 -8.11 5.31 -7.76
C ASP A 68 -8.28 3.91 -7.15
N ALA A 69 -7.37 2.97 -7.44
CA ALA A 69 -7.35 1.65 -6.81
C ALA A 69 -7.05 1.70 -5.29
N GLN A 70 -6.27 2.68 -4.82
CA GLN A 70 -6.04 2.88 -3.38
C GLN A 70 -7.24 3.50 -2.67
N LEU A 71 -8.08 4.24 -3.39
CA LEU A 71 -9.29 4.88 -2.92
C LEU A 71 -10.54 3.99 -3.01
N ALA A 72 -10.49 2.90 -3.77
CA ALA A 72 -11.57 1.91 -3.82
C ALA A 72 -11.73 1.23 -2.44
N PHE A 73 -12.93 1.34 -1.88
CA PHE A 73 -13.37 0.71 -0.63
C PHE A 73 -13.89 -0.70 -0.90
#